data_AF-A0A2V7BQF2-F1
#
_entry.id   AF-A0A2V7BQF2-F1
#
_cell.length_a   1.000
_cell.length_b   1.000
_cell.length_c   1.000
_cell.angle_alpha   90.00
_cell.angle_beta   90.00
_cell.angle_gamma   90.00
#
_symmetry.space_group_name_H-M   'P 1'
#
loop_
_entity.id
_entity.type
_entity.pdbx_description
1 polymer ?
#
loop_
_entity_poly.entity_id
_entity_poly.type
_entity_poly.pdbx_seq_one_letter_code
_entity_poly.pdbx_strand_id
1 'polypeptide(L)'
;MQCSRPVLALLAGMALASAACAAHPAGVPPPAVEHLLQGFASDSCAHRWQAIEEYVDRVIGRRIYWEAELTARLRERGRSAAPRVQQRVRDVTAFADEFRASLERVAKLHGTVYRSSSDRDMWRKSLEPLTKALDDPGTSYLERRLIASSIAASAKKSSAARAAGWDQPVLKMLSSDDAIARLVGSIAAAQGRLLASQAPTKGRIMPVLLSGLDADSIAARYDSARALLTINGLEAETICVDPSDSASDRAAGVRAWRAWWDDNKADIVGTRLPQ
;
A
#
# COMPACT_ATOMS: atom_id res chain seq x y z
N MET A 1 27.94 -8.61 -23.10
CA MET A 1 28.13 -7.82 -21.86
C MET A 1 27.04 -6.75 -21.82
N GLN A 2 25.93 -7.04 -21.15
CA GLN A 2 24.79 -6.13 -21.02
C GLN A 2 24.79 -5.55 -19.60
N CYS A 3 25.04 -4.24 -19.49
CA CYS A 3 24.95 -3.50 -18.24
C CYS A 3 23.48 -3.29 -17.85
N SER A 4 23.05 -4.04 -16.82
CA SER A 4 22.33 -3.55 -15.64
C SER A 4 21.29 -2.43 -15.83
N ARG A 5 20.05 -2.81 -16.16
CA ARG A 5 18.81 -2.07 -15.81
C ARG A 5 17.94 -2.94 -14.89
N PRO A 6 18.13 -2.89 -13.55
CA PRO A 6 16.95 -2.81 -12.67
C PRO A 6 17.15 -2.03 -11.34
N VAL A 7 18.30 -1.40 -11.10
CA VAL A 7 18.54 -0.63 -9.84
C VAL A 7 17.87 0.76 -9.87
N LEU A 8 17.58 1.27 -11.07
CA LEU A 8 16.94 2.58 -11.26
C LEU A 8 15.44 2.61 -10.94
N ALA A 9 14.73 1.49 -10.80
CA ALA A 9 13.29 1.54 -10.51
C ALA A 9 12.98 1.82 -9.02
N LEU A 10 13.84 1.37 -8.09
CA LEU A 10 13.70 1.70 -6.67
C LEU A 10 14.35 3.05 -6.31
N LEU A 11 15.36 3.46 -7.08
CA LEU A 11 16.04 4.75 -6.91
C LEU A 11 15.41 5.88 -7.72
N ALA A 12 14.66 5.62 -8.80
CA ALA A 12 13.88 6.66 -9.49
C ALA A 12 12.79 7.24 -8.57
N GLY A 13 12.20 6.43 -7.69
CA GLY A 13 11.29 6.90 -6.66
C GLY A 13 11.94 7.83 -5.62
N MET A 14 13.25 7.71 -5.38
CA MET A 14 14.00 8.58 -4.46
C MET A 14 14.74 9.73 -5.16
N ALA A 15 15.11 9.59 -6.44
CA ALA A 15 15.72 10.67 -7.24
C ALA A 15 14.67 11.65 -7.77
N LEU A 16 13.41 11.22 -7.97
CA LEU A 16 12.29 12.13 -8.22
C LEU A 16 11.98 13.00 -7.00
N ALA A 17 12.32 12.56 -5.79
CA ALA A 17 12.14 13.35 -4.56
C ALA A 17 13.18 14.47 -4.42
N SER A 18 14.39 14.33 -4.97
CA SER A 18 15.45 15.35 -4.92
C SER A 18 15.42 16.33 -6.11
N ALA A 19 14.84 15.96 -7.25
CA ALA A 19 14.56 16.89 -8.35
C ALA A 19 13.32 17.78 -8.10
N ALA A 20 12.45 17.40 -7.17
CA ALA A 20 11.26 18.16 -6.79
C ALA A 20 11.56 19.43 -5.96
N CYS A 21 12.82 19.65 -5.53
CA CYS A 21 13.18 20.80 -4.69
C CYS A 21 13.34 22.13 -5.44
N ALA A 22 13.21 22.16 -6.77
CA ALA A 22 13.36 23.39 -7.57
C ALA A 22 12.21 23.68 -8.54
N ALA A 23 11.18 22.83 -8.61
CA ALA A 23 10.01 23.05 -9.46
C ALA A 23 8.84 23.58 -8.63
N HIS A 24 8.24 24.69 -9.07
CA HIS A 24 6.99 25.16 -8.51
C HIS A 24 5.94 24.04 -8.61
N PRO A 25 5.24 23.69 -7.52
CA PRO A 25 4.34 22.54 -7.54
C PRO A 25 3.12 22.83 -8.42
N ALA A 26 3.04 22.16 -9.57
CA ALA A 26 1.87 22.20 -10.45
C ALA A 26 0.67 21.50 -9.78
N GLY A 27 -0.52 22.07 -9.96
CA GLY A 27 -1.78 21.47 -9.49
C GLY A 27 -2.07 20.11 -10.16
N VAL A 28 -2.94 19.31 -9.53
CA VAL A 28 -3.48 18.10 -10.17
C VAL A 28 -4.29 18.51 -11.40
N PRO A 29 -3.99 18.00 -12.60
CA PRO A 29 -4.68 18.41 -13.81
C PRO A 29 -6.14 17.96 -13.78
N PRO A 30 -7.13 18.79 -14.21
CA PRO A 30 -8.54 18.45 -14.21
C PRO A 30 -8.88 17.06 -14.81
N PRO A 31 -8.23 16.62 -15.92
CA PRO A 31 -8.43 15.27 -16.46
C PRO A 31 -8.18 14.11 -15.48
N ALA A 32 -7.28 14.28 -14.50
CA ALA A 32 -7.02 13.23 -13.50
C ALA A 32 -8.18 13.11 -12.50
N VAL A 33 -8.82 14.23 -12.15
CA VAL A 33 -10.00 14.25 -11.28
C VAL A 33 -11.22 13.72 -12.03
N GLU A 34 -11.39 14.07 -13.30
CA GLU A 34 -12.48 13.52 -14.13
C GLU A 34 -12.38 12.00 -14.28
N HIS A 35 -11.16 11.47 -14.47
CA HIS A 35 -10.93 10.02 -14.53
C HIS A 35 -11.29 9.34 -13.20
N LEU A 36 -10.89 9.92 -12.07
CA LEU A 36 -11.26 9.41 -10.74
C LEU A 36 -12.78 9.38 -10.53
N LEU A 37 -13.47 10.44 -10.93
CA LEU A 37 -14.92 10.54 -10.84
C LEU A 37 -15.63 9.51 -11.72
N GLN A 38 -15.14 9.29 -12.94
CA GLN A 38 -15.66 8.24 -13.83
C GLN A 38 -15.44 6.85 -13.24
N GLY A 39 -14.26 6.61 -12.65
CA GLY A 39 -13.92 5.38 -11.96
C GLY A 39 -14.89 5.07 -10.82
N PHE A 40 -15.09 6.01 -9.89
CA PHE A 40 -16.01 5.81 -8.77
C PHE A 40 -17.48 5.76 -9.14
N ALA A 41 -17.86 6.31 -10.29
CA ALA A 41 -19.20 6.14 -10.85
C ALA A 41 -19.40 4.79 -11.56
N SER A 42 -18.36 3.97 -11.71
CA SER A 42 -18.45 2.64 -12.33
C SER A 42 -19.09 1.63 -11.37
N ASP A 43 -19.90 0.72 -11.91
CA ASP A 43 -20.41 -0.44 -11.16
C ASP A 43 -19.35 -1.54 -10.97
N SER A 44 -18.31 -1.56 -11.82
CA SER A 44 -17.21 -2.54 -11.77
C SER A 44 -16.26 -2.26 -10.59
N CYS A 45 -15.99 -3.31 -9.81
CA CYS A 45 -15.04 -3.23 -8.71
C CYS A 45 -13.62 -2.96 -9.22
N ALA A 46 -13.22 -3.64 -10.30
CA ALA A 46 -11.91 -3.50 -10.90
C ALA A 46 -11.65 -2.07 -11.39
N HIS A 47 -12.63 -1.44 -12.05
CA HIS A 47 -12.49 -0.05 -12.50
C HIS A 47 -12.40 0.95 -11.34
N ARG A 48 -13.15 0.74 -10.26
CA ARG A 48 -13.03 1.59 -9.05
C ARG A 48 -11.64 1.50 -8.46
N TRP A 49 -11.07 0.31 -8.39
CA TRP A 49 -9.70 0.10 -7.92
C TRP A 49 -8.65 0.73 -8.83
N GLN A 50 -8.76 0.54 -10.14
CA GLN A 50 -7.86 1.15 -11.11
C GLN A 50 -7.85 2.67 -10.98
N ALA A 51 -9.02 3.28 -10.75
CA ALA A 51 -9.10 4.71 -10.55
C ALA A 51 -8.37 5.20 -9.28
N ILE A 52 -8.40 4.43 -8.18
CA ILE A 52 -7.61 4.72 -6.97
C ILE A 52 -6.11 4.66 -7.31
N GLU A 53 -5.67 3.57 -7.94
CA GLU A 53 -4.25 3.35 -8.29
C GLU A 53 -3.72 4.46 -9.19
N GLU A 54 -4.41 4.73 -10.30
CA GLU A 54 -4.01 5.76 -11.26
C GLU A 54 -4.00 7.15 -10.65
N TYR A 55 -4.96 7.47 -9.77
CA TYR A 55 -5.00 8.76 -9.11
C TYR A 55 -3.84 8.93 -8.13
N VAL A 56 -3.60 7.94 -7.27
CA VAL A 56 -2.50 7.97 -6.31
C VAL A 56 -1.15 8.12 -7.04
N ASP A 57 -0.90 7.34 -8.09
CA ASP A 57 0.33 7.44 -8.89
C ASP A 57 0.54 8.82 -9.52
N ARG A 58 -0.54 9.46 -10.00
CA ARG A 58 -0.49 10.80 -10.62
C ARG A 58 -0.30 11.93 -9.60
N VAL A 59 -0.75 11.74 -8.37
CA VAL A 59 -0.75 12.75 -7.30
C VAL A 59 0.49 12.64 -6.42
N ILE A 60 1.12 11.46 -6.33
CA ILE A 60 2.43 11.30 -5.66
C ILE A 60 3.45 12.26 -6.31
N GLY A 61 3.89 13.25 -5.54
CA GLY A 61 4.83 14.29 -5.98
C GLY A 61 4.22 15.61 -6.51
N ARG A 62 2.89 15.84 -6.38
CA ARG A 62 2.21 17.09 -6.81
C ARG A 62 1.39 17.73 -5.67
N ARG A 63 1.06 19.04 -5.76
CA ARG A 63 0.10 19.72 -4.86
C ARG A 63 -1.31 19.65 -5.46
N ILE A 64 -2.33 19.57 -4.62
CA ILE A 64 -3.74 19.48 -5.03
C ILE A 64 -4.40 20.85 -4.81
N TYR A 65 -5.03 21.40 -5.85
CA TYR A 65 -5.94 22.54 -5.77
C TYR A 65 -7.33 22.04 -6.17
N TRP A 66 -8.30 22.05 -5.26
CA TRP A 66 -9.55 21.28 -5.44
C TRP A 66 -10.81 22.07 -5.77
N GLU A 67 -10.79 23.40 -5.97
CA GLU A 67 -12.06 24.16 -5.92
C GLU A 67 -12.60 24.80 -7.21
N ALA A 68 -11.89 24.79 -8.36
CA ALA A 68 -12.33 25.65 -9.47
C ALA A 68 -13.06 24.98 -10.67
N GLU A 69 -12.84 23.70 -11.00
CA GLU A 69 -13.27 23.19 -12.32
C GLU A 69 -13.84 21.77 -12.30
N LEU A 70 -15.03 21.60 -11.70
CA LEU A 70 -15.89 20.47 -12.06
C LEU A 70 -16.78 20.87 -13.25
N THR A 71 -16.64 20.15 -14.36
CA THR A 71 -17.40 20.38 -15.59
C THR A 71 -18.91 20.20 -15.38
N ALA A 72 -19.72 20.93 -16.14
CA ALA A 72 -21.20 20.86 -16.04
C ALA A 72 -21.76 19.44 -16.25
N ARG A 73 -21.09 18.61 -17.07
CA ARG A 73 -21.44 17.20 -17.31
C ARG A 73 -21.36 16.32 -16.05
N LEU A 74 -20.43 16.62 -15.13
CA LEU A 74 -20.30 15.90 -13.86
C LEU A 74 -21.40 16.30 -12.86
N ARG A 75 -21.87 17.56 -12.91
CA ARG A 75 -23.03 18.01 -12.12
C ARG A 75 -24.32 17.27 -12.52
N GLU A 76 -24.43 16.85 -13.78
CA GLU A 76 -25.64 16.25 -14.34
C GLU A 76 -25.71 14.73 -14.08
N ARG A 77 -24.61 13.99 -14.26
CA ARG A 77 -24.50 12.58 -13.82
C ARG A 77 -24.53 12.42 -12.28
N GLY A 78 -24.14 13.47 -11.57
CA GLY A 78 -24.06 13.52 -10.13
C GLY A 78 -25.39 13.62 -9.37
N ARG A 79 -26.53 13.95 -9.99
CA ARG A 79 -27.74 14.27 -9.21
C ARG A 79 -28.29 13.12 -8.35
N SER A 80 -27.96 11.86 -8.62
CA SER A 80 -28.33 10.71 -7.75
C SER A 80 -27.15 10.04 -7.02
N ALA A 81 -25.91 10.18 -7.51
CA ALA A 81 -24.71 9.52 -6.95
C ALA A 81 -23.60 10.47 -6.45
N ALA A 82 -23.71 11.78 -6.69
CA ALA A 82 -22.64 12.76 -6.41
C ALA A 82 -22.18 12.79 -4.95
N PRO A 83 -23.04 12.75 -3.92
CA PRO A 83 -22.56 12.87 -2.56
C PRO A 83 -21.61 11.74 -2.17
N ARG A 84 -21.93 10.51 -2.57
CA ARG A 84 -21.08 9.33 -2.31
C ARG A 84 -19.79 9.38 -3.11
N VAL A 85 -19.86 9.72 -4.39
CA VAL A 85 -18.68 9.85 -5.26
C VAL A 85 -17.74 10.95 -4.77
N GLN A 86 -18.27 12.12 -4.38
CA GLN A 86 -17.48 13.23 -3.84
C GLN A 86 -16.80 12.85 -2.53
N GLN A 87 -17.49 12.12 -1.65
CA GLN A 87 -16.89 11.64 -0.41
C GLN A 87 -15.71 10.68 -0.70
N ARG A 88 -15.87 9.72 -1.61
CA ARG A 88 -14.79 8.80 -2.03
C ARG A 88 -13.59 9.55 -2.59
N VAL A 89 -13.82 10.58 -3.41
CA VAL A 89 -12.73 11.43 -3.93
C VAL A 89 -11.97 12.11 -2.78
N ARG A 90 -12.68 12.69 -1.81
CA ARG A 90 -12.04 13.33 -0.63
C ARG A 90 -11.22 12.33 0.17
N ASP A 91 -11.77 11.15 0.42
CA ASP A 91 -11.13 10.12 1.21
C ASP A 91 -9.86 9.59 0.51
N VAL A 92 -9.92 9.32 -0.80
CA VAL A 92 -8.75 8.88 -1.58
C VAL A 92 -7.72 10.01 -1.76
N THR A 93 -8.16 11.26 -1.80
CA THR A 93 -7.26 12.42 -1.77
C THR A 93 -6.50 12.49 -0.45
N ALA A 94 -7.20 12.37 0.68
CA ALA A 94 -6.58 12.35 2.01
C ALA A 94 -5.59 11.18 2.15
N PHE A 95 -5.94 10.01 1.61
CA PHE A 95 -5.03 8.86 1.54
C PHE A 95 -3.76 9.18 0.73
N ALA A 96 -3.87 9.80 -0.45
CA ALA A 96 -2.71 10.17 -1.26
C ALA A 96 -1.80 11.18 -0.54
N ASP A 97 -2.39 12.15 0.17
CA ASP A 97 -1.64 13.12 0.98
C ASP A 97 -0.93 12.44 2.17
N GLU A 98 -1.59 11.52 2.88
CA GLU A 98 -0.98 10.73 3.97
C GLU A 98 0.16 9.87 3.44
N PHE A 99 -0.02 9.25 2.27
CA PHE A 99 1.01 8.45 1.62
C PHE A 99 2.25 9.28 1.29
N ARG A 100 2.07 10.48 0.73
CA ARG A 100 3.18 11.42 0.48
C ARG A 100 3.89 11.80 1.79
N ALA A 101 3.15 12.20 2.81
CA ALA A 101 3.74 12.61 4.08
C ALA A 101 4.53 11.46 4.73
N SER A 102 4.03 10.23 4.61
CA SER A 102 4.71 9.02 5.10
C SER A 102 5.98 8.73 4.30
N LEU A 103 5.94 8.86 2.96
CA LEU A 103 7.14 8.73 2.12
C LEU A 103 8.23 9.73 2.51
N GLU A 104 7.87 11.00 2.75
CA GLU A 104 8.82 12.03 3.16
C GLU A 104 9.46 11.72 4.52
N ARG A 105 8.69 11.20 5.49
CA ARG A 105 9.22 10.78 6.80
C ARG A 105 10.18 9.60 6.66
N VAL A 106 9.81 8.58 5.91
CA VAL A 106 10.69 7.42 5.64
C VAL A 106 11.96 7.84 4.89
N ALA A 107 11.85 8.74 3.92
CA ALA A 107 13.00 9.28 3.20
C ALA A 107 13.96 10.04 4.14
N LYS A 108 13.45 10.79 5.12
CA LYS A 108 14.29 11.46 6.14
C LYS A 108 15.02 10.44 7.03
N LEU A 109 14.37 9.34 7.41
CA LEU A 109 15.00 8.25 8.15
C LEU A 109 16.18 7.65 7.36
N HIS A 110 16.05 7.51 6.04
CA HIS A 110 17.15 7.08 5.16
C HIS A 110 18.21 8.19 4.93
N GLY A 111 17.80 9.45 4.74
CA GLY A 111 18.65 10.56 4.34
C GLY A 111 19.69 11.00 5.37
N THR A 112 19.46 10.72 6.65
CA THR A 112 20.45 10.93 7.72
C THR A 112 21.72 10.07 7.55
N VAL A 113 21.67 9.02 6.73
CA VAL A 113 22.72 8.00 6.60
C VAL A 113 23.60 8.16 5.34
N TYR A 114 23.19 8.99 4.37
CA TYR A 114 23.74 8.98 3.00
C TYR A 114 25.11 9.65 2.80
N ARG A 115 25.75 10.19 3.84
CA ARG A 115 27.07 10.84 3.73
C ARG A 115 28.20 9.81 3.98
N SER A 116 28.79 9.32 2.88
CA SER A 116 30.11 8.66 2.76
C SER A 116 30.32 7.21 3.27
N SER A 117 29.34 6.30 3.17
CA SER A 117 29.53 4.91 3.64
C SER A 117 29.31 3.85 2.55
N SER A 118 29.99 2.69 2.66
CA SER A 118 29.77 1.54 1.77
C SER A 118 28.31 1.09 1.84
N ASP A 119 27.78 0.42 0.80
CA ASP A 119 26.39 -0.08 0.81
C ASP A 119 26.08 -0.86 2.09
N ARG A 120 27.01 -1.71 2.55
CA ARG A 120 26.89 -2.47 3.81
C ARG A 120 26.74 -1.59 5.04
N ASP A 121 27.49 -0.49 5.11
CA ASP A 121 27.44 0.45 6.23
C ASP A 121 26.20 1.34 6.17
N MET A 122 25.76 1.70 4.98
CA MET A 122 24.48 2.38 4.74
C MET A 122 23.32 1.52 5.25
N TRP A 123 23.30 0.24 4.86
CA TRP A 123 22.34 -0.73 5.39
C TRP A 123 22.49 -0.84 6.91
N ARG A 124 23.67 -1.03 7.47
CA ARG A 124 23.77 -1.16 8.94
C ARG A 124 23.22 0.06 9.70
N LYS A 125 23.52 1.27 9.23
CA LYS A 125 23.12 2.52 9.87
C LYS A 125 21.64 2.86 9.68
N SER A 126 21.02 2.44 8.58
CA SER A 126 19.58 2.67 8.35
C SER A 126 18.67 1.67 9.08
N LEU A 127 19.15 0.46 9.43
CA LEU A 127 18.25 -0.58 9.97
C LEU A 127 17.66 -0.22 11.33
N GLU A 128 18.49 0.29 12.24
CA GLU A 128 18.06 0.65 13.60
C GLU A 128 16.96 1.72 13.62
N PRO A 129 17.11 2.90 12.97
CA PRO A 129 16.06 3.92 12.99
C PRO A 129 14.76 3.43 12.31
N LEU A 130 14.87 2.62 11.25
CA LEU A 130 13.71 2.03 10.60
C LEU A 130 13.00 1.00 11.48
N THR A 131 13.76 0.13 12.17
CA THR A 131 13.20 -0.87 13.09
C THR A 131 12.51 -0.18 14.27
N LYS A 132 13.14 0.86 14.83
CA LYS A 132 12.54 1.66 15.91
C LYS A 132 11.20 2.28 15.48
N ALA A 133 11.10 2.78 14.25
CA ALA A 133 9.84 3.30 13.72
C ALA A 133 8.78 2.19 13.47
N LEU A 134 9.19 0.95 13.14
CA LEU A 134 8.24 -0.17 13.05
C LEU A 134 7.63 -0.55 14.40
N ASP A 135 8.44 -0.47 15.46
CA ASP A 135 8.08 -0.84 16.82
C ASP A 135 7.37 0.29 17.58
N ASP A 136 7.37 1.52 17.06
CA ASP A 136 6.76 2.69 17.70
C ASP A 136 5.23 2.69 17.53
N PRO A 137 4.44 2.62 18.61
CA PRO A 137 2.98 2.67 18.57
C PRO A 137 2.43 3.96 17.93
N GLY A 138 3.19 5.06 17.96
CA GLY A 138 2.81 6.33 17.33
C GLY A 138 3.02 6.38 15.81
N THR A 139 3.73 5.40 15.22
CA THR A 139 3.98 5.38 13.78
C THR A 139 2.76 4.88 13.00
N SER A 140 2.33 5.65 12.00
CA SER A 140 1.12 5.34 11.22
C SER A 140 1.26 4.03 10.42
N TYR A 141 0.11 3.43 10.08
CA TYR A 141 0.06 2.22 9.24
C TYR A 141 0.89 2.39 7.96
N LEU A 142 0.71 3.50 7.24
CA LEU A 142 1.38 3.74 5.97
C LEU A 142 2.89 3.87 6.10
N GLU A 143 3.36 4.56 7.15
CA GLU A 143 4.78 4.68 7.42
C GLU A 143 5.40 3.32 7.75
N ARG A 144 4.78 2.53 8.64
CA ARG A 144 5.24 1.16 8.93
C ARG A 144 5.22 0.28 7.68
N ARG A 145 4.19 0.40 6.86
CA ARG A 145 4.04 -0.36 5.61
C ARG A 145 5.12 -0.01 4.59
N LEU A 146 5.50 1.27 4.46
CA LEU A 146 6.59 1.72 3.59
C LEU A 146 7.95 1.24 4.12
N ILE A 147 8.20 1.37 5.43
CA ILE A 147 9.43 0.91 6.07
C ILE A 147 9.62 -0.60 5.90
N ALA A 148 8.61 -1.40 6.28
CA ALA A 148 8.66 -2.85 6.16
C ALA A 148 8.92 -3.30 4.71
N SER A 149 8.37 -2.55 3.75
CA SER A 149 8.59 -2.79 2.34
C SER A 149 9.97 -2.47 1.84
N SER A 150 10.57 -1.37 2.31
CA SER A 150 11.96 -1.01 2.04
C SER A 150 12.89 -2.10 2.59
N ILE A 151 12.69 -2.49 3.85
CA ILE A 151 13.47 -3.54 4.51
C ILE A 151 13.35 -4.89 3.78
N ALA A 152 12.13 -5.36 3.53
CA ALA A 152 11.90 -6.65 2.88
C ALA A 152 12.43 -6.69 1.44
N ALA A 153 12.24 -5.62 0.67
CA ALA A 153 12.76 -5.55 -0.70
C ALA A 153 14.30 -5.59 -0.73
N SER A 154 14.97 -4.88 0.19
CA SER A 154 16.42 -4.89 0.32
C SER A 154 16.94 -6.26 0.74
N ALA A 155 16.29 -6.92 1.72
CA ALA A 155 16.65 -8.26 2.15
C ALA A 155 16.43 -9.30 1.03
N LYS A 156 15.30 -9.27 0.31
CA LYS A 156 15.03 -10.21 -0.79
C LYS A 156 16.08 -10.10 -1.90
N LYS A 157 16.60 -8.90 -2.18
CA LYS A 157 17.58 -8.64 -3.26
C LYS A 157 19.04 -8.83 -2.85
N SER A 158 19.39 -8.70 -1.57
CA SER A 158 20.78 -8.67 -1.12
C SER A 158 21.07 -9.77 -0.09
N SER A 159 21.97 -10.71 -0.42
CA SER A 159 22.49 -11.69 0.53
C SER A 159 23.26 -11.04 1.69
N ALA A 160 23.96 -9.94 1.45
CA ALA A 160 24.66 -9.20 2.49
C ALA A 160 23.71 -8.54 3.49
N ALA A 161 22.59 -7.98 3.00
CA ALA A 161 21.54 -7.44 3.88
C ALA A 161 20.92 -8.56 4.73
N ARG A 162 20.62 -9.72 4.12
CA ARG A 162 20.13 -10.91 4.86
C ARG A 162 21.12 -11.40 5.91
N ALA A 163 22.40 -11.51 5.56
CA ALA A 163 23.45 -11.89 6.51
C ALA A 163 23.59 -10.87 7.67
N ALA A 164 23.18 -9.63 7.47
CA ALA A 164 23.09 -8.59 8.49
C ALA A 164 21.76 -8.58 9.27
N GLY A 165 20.87 -9.56 9.04
CA GLY A 165 19.60 -9.68 9.77
C GLY A 165 18.53 -8.69 9.35
N TRP A 166 18.63 -8.08 8.15
CA TRP A 166 17.68 -7.08 7.69
C TRP A 166 16.24 -7.60 7.56
N ASP A 167 16.03 -8.87 7.25
CA ASP A 167 14.68 -9.44 7.16
C ASP A 167 13.99 -9.58 8.53
N GLN A 168 14.76 -9.65 9.63
CA GLN A 168 14.25 -10.00 10.95
C GLN A 168 13.14 -9.08 11.48
N PRO A 169 13.23 -7.74 11.37
CA PRO A 169 12.15 -6.86 11.80
C PRO A 169 10.81 -7.21 11.13
N VAL A 170 10.81 -7.40 9.80
CA VAL A 170 9.59 -7.72 9.05
C VAL A 170 9.07 -9.12 9.38
N LEU A 171 9.95 -10.10 9.59
CA LEU A 171 9.55 -11.45 10.00
C LEU A 171 8.91 -11.46 11.38
N LYS A 172 9.44 -10.68 12.34
CA LYS A 172 8.88 -10.56 13.69
C LYS A 172 7.48 -9.95 13.69
N MET A 173 7.20 -9.03 12.76
CA MET A 173 5.86 -8.43 12.61
C MET A 173 4.76 -9.47 12.43
N LEU A 174 5.03 -10.59 11.73
CA LEU A 174 4.07 -11.68 11.53
C LEU A 174 3.60 -12.35 12.84
N SER A 175 4.35 -12.19 13.93
CA SER A 175 4.03 -12.73 15.26
C SER A 175 3.77 -11.63 16.31
N SER A 176 3.74 -10.35 15.92
CA SER A 176 3.63 -9.25 16.88
C SER A 176 2.30 -9.28 17.62
N ASP A 177 2.26 -8.75 18.85
CA ASP A 177 0.99 -8.51 19.55
C ASP A 177 0.25 -7.28 19.00
N ASP A 178 1.00 -6.37 18.35
CA ASP A 178 0.47 -5.20 17.65
C ASP A 178 -0.26 -5.63 16.35
N ALA A 179 -1.56 -5.35 16.28
CA ALA A 179 -2.41 -5.69 15.14
C ALA A 179 -1.97 -5.00 13.84
N ILE A 180 -1.50 -3.75 13.90
CA ILE A 180 -1.01 -3.01 12.74
C ILE A 180 0.29 -3.66 12.24
N ALA A 181 1.20 -3.99 13.16
CA ALA A 181 2.43 -4.68 12.81
C ALA A 181 2.13 -6.04 12.14
N ARG A 182 1.24 -6.86 12.74
CA ARG A 182 0.80 -8.13 12.13
C ARG A 182 0.22 -7.95 10.74
N LEU A 183 -0.62 -6.93 10.55
CA LEU A 183 -1.22 -6.64 9.25
C LEU A 183 -0.16 -6.28 8.21
N VAL A 184 0.74 -5.36 8.55
CA VAL A 184 1.83 -4.95 7.65
C VAL A 184 2.74 -6.13 7.29
N GLY A 185 3.11 -6.98 8.27
CA GLY A 185 3.88 -8.19 8.02
C GLY A 185 3.15 -9.17 7.08
N SER A 186 1.85 -9.36 7.30
CA SER A 186 0.99 -10.23 6.48
C SER A 186 0.89 -9.74 5.03
N ILE A 187 0.77 -8.43 4.84
CA ILE A 187 0.75 -7.80 3.50
C ILE A 187 2.11 -7.95 2.81
N ALA A 188 3.22 -7.74 3.53
CA ALA A 188 4.56 -7.94 2.97
C ALA A 188 4.76 -9.39 2.48
N ALA A 189 4.27 -10.37 3.26
CA ALA A 189 4.29 -11.78 2.89
C ALA A 189 3.42 -12.08 1.66
N ALA A 190 2.19 -11.56 1.63
CA ALA A 190 1.24 -11.75 0.53
C ALA A 190 1.71 -11.14 -0.79
N GLN A 191 2.49 -10.06 -0.73
CA GLN A 191 3.10 -9.42 -1.90
C GLN A 191 4.39 -10.08 -2.37
N GLY A 192 4.71 -11.28 -1.85
CA GLY A 192 5.93 -12.00 -2.21
C GLY A 192 7.19 -11.23 -1.86
N ARG A 193 7.22 -10.44 -0.77
CA ARG A 193 8.44 -9.69 -0.39
C ARG A 193 9.39 -10.49 0.49
N LEU A 194 8.99 -11.69 0.92
CA LEU A 194 9.80 -12.58 1.73
C LEU A 194 10.52 -13.61 0.84
N LEU A 195 11.43 -14.37 1.43
CA LEU A 195 12.00 -15.55 0.78
C LEU A 195 10.99 -16.70 0.80
N ALA A 196 11.10 -17.63 -0.15
CA ALA A 196 10.31 -18.88 -0.17
C ALA A 196 10.38 -19.66 1.16
N SER A 197 11.55 -19.70 1.80
CA SER A 197 11.75 -20.34 3.10
C SER A 197 11.02 -19.63 4.25
N GLN A 198 10.76 -18.33 4.10
CA GLN A 198 10.16 -17.45 5.10
C GLN A 198 8.66 -17.22 4.91
N ALA A 199 8.12 -17.59 3.74
CA ALA A 199 6.72 -17.41 3.42
C ALA A 199 5.82 -18.13 4.44
N PRO A 200 4.90 -17.41 5.11
CA PRO A 200 3.95 -18.04 6.02
C PRO A 200 2.93 -18.87 5.24
N THR A 201 2.13 -19.65 5.96
CA THR A 201 0.94 -20.30 5.38
C THR A 201 -0.19 -19.30 5.22
N LYS A 202 -1.12 -19.57 4.29
CA LYS A 202 -2.37 -18.81 4.16
C LYS A 202 -3.13 -18.77 5.48
N GLY A 203 -3.21 -19.90 6.20
CA GLY A 203 -3.87 -19.97 7.50
C GLY A 203 -3.39 -18.95 8.53
N ARG A 204 -2.10 -18.62 8.49
CA ARG A 204 -1.51 -17.64 9.41
C ARG A 204 -1.92 -16.20 9.08
N ILE A 205 -2.01 -15.86 7.80
CA ILE A 205 -2.21 -14.47 7.37
C ILE A 205 -3.65 -14.13 6.98
N MET A 206 -4.45 -15.11 6.55
CA MET A 206 -5.82 -14.89 6.08
C MET A 206 -6.70 -14.18 7.13
N PRO A 207 -6.74 -14.61 8.42
CA PRO A 207 -7.54 -13.92 9.43
C PRO A 207 -7.11 -12.46 9.63
N VAL A 208 -5.80 -12.19 9.55
CA VAL A 208 -5.25 -10.84 9.70
C VAL A 208 -5.65 -9.97 8.51
N LEU A 209 -5.52 -10.47 7.27
CA LEU A 209 -5.95 -9.74 6.08
C LEU A 209 -7.46 -9.49 6.06
N LEU A 210 -8.28 -10.46 6.48
CA LEU A 210 -9.73 -10.29 6.62
C LEU A 210 -10.07 -9.19 7.63
N SER A 211 -9.35 -9.12 8.76
CA SER A 211 -9.54 -8.03 9.74
C SER A 211 -9.16 -6.66 9.18
N GLY A 212 -8.17 -6.62 8.28
CA GLY A 212 -7.74 -5.37 7.63
C GLY A 212 -8.79 -4.78 6.68
N LEU A 213 -9.77 -5.57 6.21
CA LEU A 213 -10.91 -5.05 5.44
C LEU A 213 -11.83 -4.13 6.27
N ASP A 214 -11.79 -4.24 7.59
CA ASP A 214 -12.57 -3.41 8.52
C ASP A 214 -11.75 -2.27 9.13
N ALA A 215 -10.48 -2.11 8.75
CA ALA A 215 -9.63 -1.04 9.27
C ALA A 215 -10.17 0.36 8.91
N ASP A 216 -9.90 1.36 9.74
CA ASP A 216 -10.34 2.75 9.51
C ASP A 216 -9.59 3.43 8.35
N SER A 217 -8.34 3.03 8.11
CA SER A 217 -7.52 3.55 7.01
C SER A 217 -7.88 2.93 5.67
N ILE A 218 -8.08 3.75 4.64
CA ILE A 218 -8.22 3.30 3.24
C ILE A 218 -7.02 2.45 2.84
N ALA A 219 -5.81 2.84 3.25
CA ALA A 219 -4.58 2.15 2.89
C ALA A 219 -4.59 0.69 3.38
N ALA A 220 -4.98 0.48 4.64
CA ALA A 220 -5.07 -0.85 5.24
C ALA A 220 -6.13 -1.71 4.54
N ARG A 221 -7.30 -1.14 4.23
CA ARG A 221 -8.36 -1.84 3.49
C ARG A 221 -7.92 -2.22 2.09
N TYR A 222 -7.31 -1.28 1.36
CA TYR A 222 -6.83 -1.47 0.00
C TYR A 222 -5.76 -2.57 -0.06
N ASP A 223 -4.71 -2.47 0.76
CA ASP A 223 -3.64 -3.47 0.78
C ASP A 223 -4.16 -4.85 1.19
N SER A 224 -5.09 -4.91 2.14
CA SER A 224 -5.69 -6.17 2.60
C SER A 224 -6.50 -6.84 1.52
N ALA A 225 -7.39 -6.09 0.86
CA ALA A 225 -8.19 -6.63 -0.23
C ALA A 225 -7.29 -7.08 -1.39
N ARG A 226 -6.25 -6.30 -1.73
CA ARG A 226 -5.34 -6.65 -2.82
C ARG A 226 -4.55 -7.91 -2.49
N ALA A 227 -4.09 -8.03 -1.25
CA ALA A 227 -3.42 -9.23 -0.76
C ALA A 227 -4.33 -10.46 -0.84
N LEU A 228 -5.59 -10.34 -0.41
CA LEU A 228 -6.57 -11.44 -0.45
C LEU A 228 -6.86 -11.93 -1.87
N LEU A 229 -7.05 -11.02 -2.83
CA LEU A 229 -7.22 -11.37 -4.24
C LEU A 229 -5.97 -12.06 -4.79
N THR A 230 -4.79 -11.47 -4.54
CA THR A 230 -3.50 -11.96 -5.06
C THR A 230 -3.21 -13.39 -4.60
N ILE A 231 -3.27 -13.65 -3.30
CA ILE A 231 -2.84 -14.95 -2.76
C ILE A 231 -3.83 -16.07 -3.06
N ASN A 232 -5.08 -15.73 -3.40
CA ASN A 232 -6.12 -16.70 -3.72
C ASN A 232 -6.39 -16.81 -5.23
N GLY A 233 -5.74 -16.00 -6.06
CA GLY A 233 -5.94 -16.01 -7.51
C GLY A 233 -7.37 -15.66 -7.91
N LEU A 234 -8.04 -14.84 -7.09
CA LEU A 234 -9.40 -14.39 -7.37
C LEU A 234 -9.37 -13.05 -8.11
N GLU A 235 -10.33 -12.87 -9.02
CA GLU A 235 -10.53 -11.59 -9.68
C GLU A 235 -11.31 -10.63 -8.78
N ALA A 236 -11.07 -9.32 -8.94
CA ALA A 236 -11.72 -8.30 -8.11
C ALA A 236 -13.25 -8.32 -8.21
N GLU A 237 -13.80 -8.81 -9.32
CA GLU A 237 -15.25 -8.95 -9.51
C GLU A 237 -15.84 -10.15 -8.78
N THR A 238 -15.03 -11.11 -8.31
CA THR A 238 -15.55 -12.29 -7.58
C THR A 238 -16.08 -11.92 -6.19
N ILE A 239 -15.30 -11.16 -5.41
CA ILE A 239 -15.71 -10.64 -4.10
C ILE A 239 -15.26 -9.18 -3.99
N CYS A 240 -16.20 -8.26 -4.27
CA CYS A 240 -15.88 -6.84 -4.29
C CYS A 240 -15.82 -6.24 -2.87
N VAL A 241 -14.69 -5.62 -2.57
CA VAL A 241 -14.53 -4.69 -1.45
C VAL A 241 -13.85 -3.43 -2.01
N ASP A 242 -14.60 -2.34 -2.15
CA ASP A 242 -14.03 -1.04 -2.48
C ASP A 242 -13.49 -0.41 -1.18
N PRO A 243 -12.17 -0.13 -1.08
CA PRO A 243 -11.59 0.41 0.14
C PRO A 243 -12.00 1.88 0.41
N SER A 244 -12.60 2.57 -0.56
CA SER A 244 -13.19 3.90 -0.40
C SER A 244 -14.65 3.86 0.08
N ASP A 245 -15.28 2.67 0.13
CA ASP A 245 -16.64 2.53 0.64
C ASP A 245 -16.75 2.89 2.13
N SER A 246 -17.92 3.41 2.52
CA SER A 246 -18.30 3.50 3.93
C SER A 246 -18.35 2.11 4.57
N ALA A 247 -18.32 2.05 5.90
CA ALA A 247 -18.42 0.77 6.61
C ALA A 247 -19.71 0.00 6.25
N SER A 248 -20.85 0.70 6.11
CA SER A 248 -22.12 0.08 5.73
C SER A 248 -22.11 -0.46 4.29
N ASP A 249 -21.55 0.28 3.34
CA ASP A 249 -21.52 -0.12 1.94
C ASP A 249 -20.58 -1.33 1.72
N ARG A 250 -19.46 -1.36 2.44
CA ARG A 250 -18.47 -2.45 2.37
C ARG A 250 -18.90 -3.73 3.09
N ALA A 251 -19.82 -3.65 4.06
CA ALA A 251 -20.15 -4.75 4.96
C ALA A 251 -20.56 -6.05 4.24
N ALA A 252 -21.24 -5.95 3.10
CA ALA A 252 -21.61 -7.11 2.29
C ALA A 252 -20.38 -7.84 1.72
N GLY A 253 -19.43 -7.10 1.14
CA GLY A 253 -18.18 -7.66 0.62
C GLY A 253 -17.32 -8.30 1.70
N VAL A 254 -17.24 -7.70 2.89
CA VAL A 254 -16.53 -8.28 4.04
C VAL A 254 -17.17 -9.59 4.49
N ARG A 255 -18.50 -9.66 4.56
CA ARG A 255 -19.21 -10.91 4.88
C ARG A 255 -18.97 -11.98 3.82
N ALA A 256 -18.98 -11.63 2.55
CA ALA A 256 -18.69 -12.55 1.46
C ALA A 256 -17.27 -13.12 1.57
N TRP A 257 -16.27 -12.29 1.89
CA TRP A 257 -14.90 -12.75 2.15
C TRP A 257 -14.79 -13.70 3.34
N ARG A 258 -15.51 -13.41 4.44
CA ARG A 258 -15.54 -14.29 5.61
C ARG A 258 -16.19 -15.64 5.30
N ALA A 259 -17.32 -15.63 4.61
CA ALA A 259 -17.99 -16.86 4.17
C ALA A 259 -17.08 -17.68 3.25
N TRP A 260 -16.47 -17.03 2.24
CA TRP A 260 -15.49 -17.69 1.37
C TRP A 260 -14.36 -18.33 2.17
N TRP A 261 -13.81 -17.63 3.17
CA TRP A 261 -12.77 -18.20 4.02
C TRP A 261 -13.28 -19.41 4.81
N ASP A 262 -14.46 -19.34 5.41
CA ASP A 262 -15.02 -20.46 6.16
C ASP A 262 -15.24 -21.71 5.30
N ASP A 263 -15.66 -21.52 4.05
CA ASP A 263 -15.89 -22.61 3.09
C ASP A 263 -14.58 -23.23 2.58
N ASN A 264 -13.50 -22.45 2.48
CA ASN A 264 -12.26 -22.89 1.81
C ASN A 264 -11.11 -23.17 2.80
N LYS A 265 -11.20 -22.76 4.08
CA LYS A 265 -10.07 -22.79 5.02
C LYS A 265 -9.49 -24.18 5.22
N ALA A 266 -10.34 -25.21 5.29
CA ALA A 266 -9.88 -26.58 5.54
C ALA A 266 -8.85 -27.04 4.49
N ASP A 267 -9.04 -26.63 3.23
CA ASP A 267 -8.23 -27.07 2.11
C ASP A 267 -6.98 -26.21 1.91
N ILE A 268 -7.02 -24.93 2.29
CA ILE A 268 -5.94 -23.98 1.97
C ILE A 268 -5.12 -23.49 3.17
N VAL A 269 -5.52 -23.80 4.41
CA VAL A 269 -4.86 -23.30 5.64
C VAL A 269 -3.38 -23.69 5.72
N GLY A 270 -3.02 -24.88 5.25
CA GLY A 270 -1.65 -25.40 5.24
C GLY A 270 -0.79 -24.92 4.07
N THR A 271 -1.40 -24.31 3.05
CA THR A 271 -0.72 -23.89 1.83
C THR A 271 0.17 -22.69 2.09
N ARG A 272 1.46 -22.79 1.73
CA ARG A 272 2.39 -21.65 1.77
C ARG A 272 2.06 -20.63 0.68
N LEU A 273 2.35 -19.37 0.97
CA LEU A 273 2.14 -18.31 -0.03
C LEU A 273 3.11 -18.47 -1.21
N PRO A 274 2.67 -18.18 -2.45
CA PRO A 274 3.56 -18.07 -3.60
C PRO A 274 4.57 -16.92 -3.39
N GLN A 275 5.81 -17.03 -3.91
CA GLN A 275 6.89 -16.04 -3.72
C GLN A 275 7.64 -15.68 -5.00
#